data_AF-A0A356X9D0-F1
#
_entry.id   AF-A0A356X9D0-F1
#
_cell.length_a   1.000
_cell.length_b   1.000
_cell.length_c   1.000
_cell.angle_alpha   90.00
_cell.angle_beta   90.00
_cell.angle_gamma   90.00
#
_symmetry.space_group_name_H-M   'P 1'
#
loop_
_entity.id
_entity.type
_entity.pdbx_description
1 polymer ?
#
loop_
_entity_poly.entity_id
_entity_poly.type
_entity_poly.pdbx_seq_one_letter_code
_entity_poly.pdbx_strand_id
1 'polypeptide(L)'
;DGAAGLLISSKEPKNTALQFNQFASTLAFNREKDMAWTIGDHGFEMVLSTYVPDIIRENLQSVLQPLYEQYTLSNSDIDFWAVHPGGQSILDKVEESLQLQPKQIEASRNVLSEYGNMSSATVLFVMQKLLRSDLSSGTKIISMAFGPGLTIESGLFTVYNPS
;
A
#
# COMPACT_ATOMS: atom_id res chain seq x y z
N ASP A 1 2.07 5.97 17.48
CA ASP A 1 0.59 5.86 17.42
C ASP A 1 0.01 6.88 16.47
N GLY A 2 -1.14 6.57 15.87
CA GLY A 2 -1.85 7.49 14.97
C GLY A 2 -3.26 7.01 14.66
N ALA A 3 -4.08 7.92 14.15
CA ALA A 3 -5.45 7.65 13.73
C ALA A 3 -5.72 8.33 12.38
N ALA A 4 -6.48 7.66 11.53
CA ALA A 4 -6.89 8.18 10.22
C ALA A 4 -8.37 7.85 9.96
N GLY A 5 -9.03 8.70 9.18
CA GLY A 5 -10.42 8.55 8.77
C GLY A 5 -10.59 8.88 7.30
N LEU A 6 -11.56 8.24 6.66
CA LEU A 6 -11.83 8.34 5.23
C LEU A 6 -13.32 8.62 5.01
N LEU A 7 -13.64 9.46 4.03
CA LEU A 7 -14.99 9.59 3.50
C LEU A 7 -15.04 8.93 2.12
N ILE A 8 -15.84 7.88 1.99
CA ILE A 8 -16.06 7.18 0.73
C ILE A 8 -17.44 7.56 0.21
N SER A 9 -17.53 7.95 -1.07
CA SER A 9 -18.78 8.34 -1.70
C SER A 9 -18.82 7.89 -3.15
N SER A 10 -20.02 7.57 -3.65
CA SER A 10 -20.30 7.38 -5.07
C SER A 10 -20.64 8.68 -5.79
N LYS A 11 -20.76 9.80 -5.07
CA LYS A 11 -21.01 11.12 -5.66
C LYS A 11 -19.72 11.70 -6.22
N GLU A 12 -19.85 12.45 -7.30
CA GLU A 12 -18.75 13.22 -7.85
C GLU A 12 -18.22 14.22 -6.81
N PRO A 13 -16.91 14.20 -6.50
CA PRO A 13 -16.36 15.04 -5.44
C PRO A 13 -16.15 16.47 -5.93
N LYS A 14 -16.38 17.44 -5.05
CA LYS A 14 -16.15 18.87 -5.34
C LYS A 14 -14.70 19.33 -5.18
N ASN A 15 -13.84 18.46 -4.65
CA ASN A 15 -12.43 18.72 -4.39
C ASN A 15 -11.62 17.56 -4.99
N THR A 16 -10.30 17.73 -5.06
CA THR A 16 -9.38 16.63 -5.39
C THR A 16 -9.66 15.41 -4.51
N ALA A 17 -9.72 14.24 -5.14
CA ALA A 17 -10.03 12.98 -4.50
C ALA A 17 -9.28 11.82 -5.17
N LEU A 18 -9.25 10.67 -4.50
CA LEU A 18 -8.81 9.41 -5.10
C LEU A 18 -10.03 8.61 -5.52
N GLN A 19 -10.20 8.41 -6.83
CA GLN A 19 -11.16 7.47 -7.36
C GLN A 19 -10.66 6.05 -7.10
N PHE A 20 -11.51 5.21 -6.52
CA PHE A 20 -11.22 3.80 -6.28
C PHE A 20 -11.60 2.98 -7.52
N ASN A 21 -10.62 2.33 -8.14
CA ASN A 21 -10.80 1.63 -9.42
C ASN A 21 -10.93 0.11 -9.26
N GLN A 22 -10.09 -0.50 -8.42
CA GLN A 22 -10.08 -1.94 -8.19
C GLN A 22 -9.38 -2.28 -6.87
N PHE A 23 -9.68 -3.45 -6.31
CA PHE A 23 -9.03 -3.99 -5.12
C PHE A 23 -8.83 -5.50 -5.23
N ALA A 24 -7.74 -5.99 -4.64
CA ALA A 24 -7.41 -7.39 -4.59
C ALA A 24 -6.83 -7.77 -3.22
N SER A 25 -7.24 -8.94 -2.73
CA SER A 25 -6.70 -9.55 -1.51
C SER A 25 -6.04 -10.87 -1.91
N THR A 26 -4.78 -11.04 -1.55
CA THR A 26 -3.99 -12.25 -1.88
C THR A 26 -3.40 -12.85 -0.61
N LEU A 27 -3.57 -14.16 -0.45
CA LEU A 27 -2.93 -14.93 0.62
C LEU A 27 -1.64 -15.56 0.10
N ALA A 28 -0.52 -15.28 0.76
CA ALA A 28 0.72 -16.00 0.51
C ALA A 28 0.66 -17.36 1.24
N PHE A 29 0.32 -18.42 0.49
CA PHE A 29 0.13 -19.77 1.03
C PHE A 29 1.36 -20.30 1.79
N ASN A 30 1.10 -21.07 2.87
CA ASN A 30 2.09 -21.73 3.75
C ASN A 30 2.98 -20.80 4.61
N ARG A 31 2.57 -19.55 4.89
CA ARG A 31 3.39 -18.57 5.64
C ARG A 31 2.72 -17.98 6.88
N GLU A 32 1.78 -18.71 7.50
CA GLU A 32 1.04 -18.26 8.70
C GLU A 32 1.95 -17.90 9.88
N LYS A 33 3.11 -18.54 9.98
CA LYS A 33 4.09 -18.31 11.05
C LYS A 33 4.98 -17.09 10.83
N ASP A 34 4.99 -16.51 9.62
CA ASP A 34 5.89 -15.41 9.27
C ASP A 34 5.35 -14.03 9.67
N MET A 35 4.04 -13.90 9.84
CA MET A 35 3.44 -12.73 10.48
C MET A 35 2.27 -13.20 11.33
N ALA A 36 2.53 -13.35 12.63
CA ALA A 36 1.55 -13.84 13.59
C ALA A 36 1.40 -12.83 14.73
N TRP A 37 0.17 -12.69 15.21
CA TRP A 37 -0.11 -12.07 16.49
C TRP A 37 -0.27 -13.16 17.53
N THR A 38 0.53 -13.10 18.59
CA THR A 38 0.34 -13.90 19.79
C THR A 38 -0.20 -13.00 20.90
N ILE A 39 -1.17 -13.51 21.65
CA ILE A 39 -1.66 -12.82 22.85
C ILE A 39 -0.84 -13.36 24.02
N GLY A 40 0.02 -12.51 24.58
CA GLY A 40 0.82 -12.80 25.77
C GLY A 40 0.27 -12.11 27.01
N ASP A 41 0.88 -12.38 28.16
CA ASP A 41 0.45 -11.84 29.46
C ASP A 41 0.53 -10.30 29.55
N HIS A 42 1.20 -9.65 28.59
CA HIS A 42 1.39 -8.20 28.52
C HIS A 42 0.72 -7.54 27.31
N GLY A 43 -0.10 -8.27 26.54
CA GLY A 43 -0.84 -7.74 25.39
C GLY A 43 -0.58 -8.48 24.08
N PHE A 44 -0.75 -7.78 22.96
CA PHE A 44 -0.53 -8.33 21.63
C PHE A 44 0.96 -8.25 21.24
N GLU A 45 1.59 -9.40 21.02
CA GLU A 45 2.96 -9.52 20.55
C GLU A 45 2.95 -9.84 19.05
N MET A 46 3.56 -8.96 18.25
CA MET A 46 3.69 -9.17 16.80
C MET A 46 5.06 -9.77 16.51
N VAL A 47 5.07 -10.96 15.90
CA VAL A 47 6.28 -11.53 15.30
C VAL A 47 6.23 -11.23 13.81
N LEU A 48 7.11 -10.35 13.35
CA LEU A 48 7.34 -10.09 11.94
C LEU A 48 8.64 -10.78 11.52
N SER A 49 8.50 -11.87 10.78
CA SER A 49 9.62 -12.62 10.24
C SER A 49 10.46 -11.76 9.31
N THR A 50 11.78 -11.90 9.38
CA THR A 50 12.72 -11.26 8.43
C THR A 50 12.50 -11.70 6.99
N TYR A 51 11.70 -12.75 6.75
CA TYR A 51 11.36 -13.27 5.42
C TYR A 51 10.20 -12.53 4.73
N VAL A 52 9.46 -11.65 5.41
CA VAL A 52 8.33 -10.91 4.81
C VAL A 52 8.71 -10.18 3.52
N PRO A 53 9.87 -9.50 3.42
CA PRO A 53 10.31 -8.89 2.16
C PRO A 53 10.42 -9.88 1.00
N ASP A 54 10.99 -11.06 1.21
CA ASP A 54 11.12 -12.07 0.14
C ASP A 54 9.77 -12.65 -0.27
N ILE A 55 8.84 -12.83 0.68
CA ILE A 55 7.48 -13.28 0.37
C ILE A 55 6.76 -12.24 -0.49
N ILE A 56 6.93 -10.95 -0.20
CA ILE A 56 6.36 -9.88 -1.04
C ILE A 56 6.88 -10.03 -2.47
N ARG A 57 8.20 -10.17 -2.66
CA ARG A 57 8.80 -10.36 -3.98
C ARG A 57 8.21 -11.55 -4.74
N GLU A 58 8.05 -12.69 -4.09
CA GLU A 58 7.51 -13.92 -4.70
C GLU A 58 6.03 -13.79 -5.11
N ASN A 59 5.26 -12.93 -4.43
CA ASN A 59 3.82 -12.79 -4.64
C ASN A 59 3.42 -11.49 -5.36
N LEU A 60 4.35 -10.59 -5.69
CA LEU A 60 4.01 -9.31 -6.32
C LEU A 60 3.22 -9.47 -7.62
N GLN A 61 3.57 -10.44 -8.45
CA GLN A 61 2.85 -10.67 -9.70
C GLN A 61 1.39 -11.07 -9.46
N SER A 62 1.14 -12.04 -8.56
CA SER A 62 -0.21 -12.50 -8.23
C SER A 62 -1.03 -11.43 -7.51
N VAL A 63 -0.38 -10.56 -6.73
CA VAL A 63 -1.02 -9.41 -6.05
C VAL A 63 -1.46 -8.33 -7.03
N LEU A 64 -0.69 -8.10 -8.10
CA LEU A 64 -0.92 -6.99 -9.03
C LEU A 64 -1.75 -7.38 -10.24
N GLN A 65 -1.68 -8.64 -10.67
CA GLN A 65 -2.41 -9.13 -11.84
C GLN A 65 -3.92 -8.81 -11.79
N PRO A 66 -4.66 -9.03 -10.68
CA PRO A 66 -6.08 -8.70 -10.62
C PRO A 66 -6.38 -7.20 -10.74
N LEU A 67 -5.42 -6.33 -10.39
CA LEU A 67 -5.57 -4.88 -10.55
C LEU A 67 -5.39 -4.45 -12.02
N TYR A 68 -4.58 -5.19 -12.78
CA TYR A 68 -4.21 -4.86 -14.15
C TYR A 68 -5.17 -5.42 -15.20
N GLU A 69 -5.69 -6.63 -15.01
CA GLU A 69 -6.46 -7.36 -16.03
C GLU A 69 -7.65 -6.56 -16.56
N GLN A 70 -8.41 -5.91 -15.67
CA GLN A 70 -9.60 -5.15 -16.09
C GLN A 70 -9.26 -3.88 -16.89
N TYR A 71 -8.08 -3.30 -16.67
CA TYR A 71 -7.68 -2.01 -17.25
C TYR A 71 -6.57 -2.16 -18.31
N THR A 72 -6.12 -3.38 -18.59
CA THR A 72 -5.00 -3.69 -19.52
C THR A 72 -3.74 -2.90 -19.18
N LEU A 73 -3.43 -2.80 -17.88
CA LEU A 73 -2.30 -2.03 -17.36
C LEU A 73 -1.05 -2.89 -17.14
N SER A 74 0.05 -2.20 -16.90
CA SER A 74 1.34 -2.74 -16.50
C SER A 74 1.98 -1.87 -15.41
N ASN A 75 3.08 -2.33 -14.81
CA ASN A 75 3.81 -1.53 -13.81
C ASN A 75 4.24 -0.16 -14.33
N SER A 76 4.54 -0.03 -15.63
CA SER A 76 4.95 1.25 -16.24
C SER A 76 3.81 2.28 -16.36
N ASP A 77 2.56 1.85 -16.22
CA ASP A 77 1.41 2.75 -16.23
C ASP A 77 1.09 3.35 -14.85
N ILE A 78 1.80 2.92 -13.81
CA ILE A 78 1.58 3.31 -12.43
C ILE A 78 2.55 4.43 -12.03
N ASP A 79 2.01 5.59 -11.72
CA ASP A 79 2.80 6.78 -11.41
C ASP A 79 3.38 6.74 -9.99
N PHE A 80 2.57 6.33 -9.01
CA PHE A 80 2.98 6.30 -7.60
C PHE A 80 2.53 5.03 -6.86
N TRP A 81 3.31 4.68 -5.84
CA TRP A 81 3.13 3.48 -5.02
C TRP A 81 2.97 3.87 -3.55
N ALA A 82 1.74 3.81 -3.07
CA ALA A 82 1.37 3.98 -1.67
C ALA A 82 1.56 2.68 -0.89
N VAL A 83 2.81 2.29 -0.67
CA VAL A 83 3.16 1.05 0.05
C VAL A 83 3.08 1.30 1.56
N HIS A 84 2.40 0.43 2.30
CA HIS A 84 2.37 0.45 3.76
C HIS A 84 3.80 0.27 4.30
N PRO A 85 4.34 1.27 5.02
CA PRO A 85 5.72 1.20 5.48
C PRO A 85 5.79 0.49 6.82
N GLY A 86 5.72 -0.84 6.81
CA GLY A 86 5.91 -1.65 8.02
C GLY A 86 7.34 -1.52 8.61
N GLY A 87 8.30 -1.18 7.75
CA GLY A 87 9.70 -0.88 8.05
C GLY A 87 10.46 -0.52 6.76
N GLN A 88 11.72 -0.06 6.87
CA GLN A 88 12.52 0.36 5.69
C GLN A 88 12.75 -0.80 4.71
N SER A 89 13.06 -2.00 5.22
CA SER A 89 13.33 -3.18 4.41
C SER A 89 12.15 -3.62 3.53
N ILE A 90 10.91 -3.36 3.95
CA ILE A 90 9.72 -3.62 3.14
C ILE A 90 9.69 -2.68 1.93
N LEU A 91 9.92 -1.38 2.15
CA LEU A 91 9.93 -0.38 1.08
C LEU A 91 11.07 -0.65 0.08
N ASP A 92 12.26 -0.95 0.59
CA ASP A 92 13.44 -1.27 -0.23
C ASP A 92 13.16 -2.47 -1.14
N LYS A 93 12.52 -3.50 -0.60
CA LYS A 93 12.25 -4.71 -1.37
C LYS A 93 11.16 -4.52 -2.42
N VAL A 94 10.12 -3.74 -2.12
CA VAL A 94 9.08 -3.40 -3.11
C VAL A 94 9.69 -2.54 -4.22
N GLU A 95 10.48 -1.52 -3.86
CA GLU A 95 11.20 -0.67 -4.82
C GLU A 95 12.11 -1.49 -5.73
N GLU A 96 12.95 -2.37 -5.17
CA GLU A 96 13.84 -3.25 -5.94
C GLU A 96 13.05 -4.21 -6.85
N SER A 97 12.03 -4.88 -6.31
CA SER A 97 11.29 -5.93 -7.03
C SER A 97 10.47 -5.39 -8.19
N LEU A 98 9.97 -4.16 -8.07
CA LEU A 98 9.20 -3.49 -9.10
C LEU A 98 10.04 -2.51 -9.94
N GLN A 99 11.34 -2.36 -9.61
CA GLN A 99 12.26 -1.42 -10.26
C GLN A 99 11.74 0.02 -10.25
N LEU A 100 11.18 0.43 -9.11
CA LEU A 100 10.58 1.75 -8.99
C LEU A 100 11.66 2.84 -8.97
N GLN A 101 11.32 4.00 -9.50
CA GLN A 101 12.12 5.20 -9.26
C GLN A 101 11.88 5.70 -7.83
N PRO A 102 12.89 6.29 -7.17
CA PRO A 102 12.76 6.77 -5.79
C PRO A 102 11.54 7.67 -5.56
N LYS A 103 11.22 8.53 -6.54
CA LYS A 103 10.08 9.44 -6.49
C LYS A 103 8.73 8.71 -6.43
N GLN A 104 8.60 7.51 -7.01
CA GLN A 104 7.33 6.78 -7.07
C GLN A 104 6.91 6.23 -5.69
N ILE A 105 7.86 5.95 -4.80
CA ILE A 105 7.62 5.42 -3.45
C ILE A 105 7.95 6.43 -2.32
N GLU A 106 8.37 7.64 -2.69
CA GLU A 106 8.82 8.68 -1.76
C GLU A 106 7.79 9.01 -0.67
N ALA A 107 6.50 9.02 -1.00
CA ALA A 107 5.45 9.28 -0.02
C ALA A 107 5.44 8.27 1.13
N SER A 108 5.65 6.98 0.85
CA SER A 108 5.75 5.92 1.86
C SER A 108 6.97 6.10 2.76
N ARG A 109 8.13 6.42 2.16
CA ARG A 109 9.38 6.66 2.89
C ARG A 109 9.26 7.87 3.82
N ASN A 110 8.66 8.95 3.33
CA ASN A 110 8.45 10.16 4.11
C ASN A 110 7.50 9.90 5.30
N VAL A 111 6.40 9.19 5.10
CA VAL A 111 5.49 8.85 6.21
C VAL A 111 6.18 7.98 7.26
N LEU A 112 6.99 7.00 6.84
CA LEU A 112 7.77 6.19 7.77
C LEU A 112 8.76 7.04 8.58
N SER A 113 9.44 7.97 7.92
CA SER A 113 10.41 8.85 8.58
C SER A 113 9.75 9.85 9.54
N GLU A 114 8.59 10.39 9.18
CA GLU A 114 7.89 11.41 9.96
C GLU A 114 7.10 10.82 11.14
N TYR A 115 6.48 9.64 10.95
CA TYR A 115 5.49 9.10 11.90
C TYR A 115 5.78 7.67 12.38
N GLY A 116 6.74 6.97 11.76
CA GLY A 116 6.96 5.55 12.01
C GLY A 116 5.82 4.66 11.48
N ASN A 117 5.84 3.40 11.91
CA ASN A 117 4.75 2.46 11.64
C ASN A 117 3.65 2.62 12.70
N MET A 118 2.50 3.18 12.29
CA MET A 118 1.29 3.38 13.09
C MET A 118 0.25 2.27 12.83
N SER A 119 0.69 1.06 12.45
CA SER A 119 -0.16 -0.04 12.03
C SER A 119 -1.06 0.33 10.83
N SER A 120 -2.31 -0.12 10.79
CA SER A 120 -3.25 0.07 9.67
C SER A 120 -3.46 1.53 9.27
N ALA A 121 -3.37 2.48 10.21
CA ALA A 121 -3.53 3.90 9.92
C ALA A 121 -2.44 4.42 8.95
N THR A 122 -1.26 3.80 8.94
CA THR A 122 -0.08 4.32 8.23
C THR A 122 -0.29 4.42 6.71
N VAL A 123 -0.97 3.45 6.10
CA VAL A 123 -1.20 3.49 4.63
C VAL A 123 -2.10 4.67 4.25
N LEU A 124 -3.03 5.05 5.12
CA LEU A 124 -3.90 6.20 4.89
C LEU A 124 -3.15 7.53 5.01
N PHE A 125 -2.11 7.61 5.83
CA PHE A 125 -1.21 8.76 5.86
C PHE A 125 -0.42 8.88 4.54
N VAL A 126 0.02 7.77 3.96
CA VAL A 126 0.68 7.76 2.64
C VAL A 126 -0.28 8.24 1.56
N MET A 127 -1.50 7.69 1.53
CA MET A 127 -2.53 8.12 0.58
C MET A 127 -2.88 9.60 0.76
N GLN A 128 -2.99 10.10 2.01
CA GLN A 128 -3.20 11.52 2.29
C GLN A 128 -2.05 12.39 1.76
N LYS A 129 -0.79 11.95 1.93
CA LYS A 129 0.38 12.69 1.44
C LYS A 129 0.36 12.81 -0.09
N LEU A 130 0.00 11.74 -0.80
CA LEU A 130 -0.18 11.77 -2.25
C LEU A 130 -1.36 12.64 -2.66
N LEU A 131 -2.51 12.52 -1.98
CA LEU A 131 -3.71 13.32 -2.26
C LEU A 131 -3.49 14.83 -2.07
N ARG A 132 -2.63 15.21 -1.12
CA ARG A 132 -2.25 16.61 -0.87
C ARG A 132 -1.12 17.10 -1.78
N SER A 133 -0.52 16.21 -2.56
CA SER A 133 0.47 16.60 -3.56
C SER A 133 -0.25 17.16 -4.79
N ASP A 134 0.40 18.07 -5.50
CA ASP A 134 -0.13 18.67 -6.73
C ASP A 134 0.00 17.68 -7.90
N LEU A 135 -0.88 16.67 -7.90
CA LEU A 135 -0.94 15.61 -8.91
C LEU A 135 -2.04 15.92 -9.92
N SER A 136 -1.75 15.64 -11.19
CA SER A 136 -2.71 15.80 -12.29
C SER A 136 -3.86 14.80 -12.19
N SER A 137 -5.04 15.21 -12.66
CA SER A 137 -6.17 14.28 -12.84
C SER A 137 -5.74 13.15 -13.79
N GLY A 138 -6.08 11.90 -13.46
CA GLY A 138 -5.67 10.72 -14.22
C GLY A 138 -4.38 10.04 -13.75
N THR A 139 -3.64 10.64 -12.81
CA THR A 139 -2.47 10.00 -12.17
C THR A 139 -2.90 8.71 -11.46
N LYS A 140 -2.23 7.59 -11.77
CA LYS A 140 -2.55 6.26 -11.23
C LYS A 140 -1.67 5.93 -10.04
N ILE A 141 -2.30 5.40 -9.01
CA ILE A 141 -1.66 5.07 -7.73
C ILE A 141 -2.03 3.64 -7.37
N ILE A 142 -1.04 2.83 -7.03
CA ILE A 142 -1.28 1.55 -6.36
C ILE A 142 -1.02 1.70 -4.88
N SER A 143 -2.01 1.33 -4.07
CA SER A 143 -1.84 1.13 -2.63
C SER A 143 -1.55 -0.33 -2.34
N MET A 144 -0.67 -0.59 -1.38
CA MET A 144 -0.37 -1.95 -0.91
C MET A 144 -0.26 -1.98 0.61
N ALA A 145 -0.87 -2.94 1.26
CA ALA A 145 -0.75 -3.19 2.69
C ALA A 145 -0.52 -4.67 2.99
N PHE A 146 0.16 -4.94 4.11
CA PHE A 146 0.57 -6.28 4.50
C PHE A 146 0.02 -6.58 5.90
N GLY A 147 -0.57 -7.76 6.06
CA GLY A 147 -1.17 -8.20 7.30
C GLY A 147 -0.84 -9.67 7.64
N PRO A 148 -1.20 -10.12 8.85
CA PRO A 148 -0.96 -11.48 9.32
C PRO A 148 -1.51 -12.54 8.33
N GLY A 149 -0.79 -13.64 8.15
CA GLY A 149 -1.19 -14.71 7.22
C GLY A 149 -0.07 -15.32 6.37
N LEU A 150 0.80 -14.60 5.67
CA LEU A 150 0.81 -13.21 5.23
C LEU A 150 -0.33 -12.91 4.24
N THR A 151 -1.12 -11.88 4.51
CA THR A 151 -2.14 -11.34 3.59
C THR A 151 -1.60 -10.06 2.95
N ILE A 152 -1.78 -9.92 1.64
CA ILE A 152 -1.41 -8.71 0.90
C ILE A 152 -2.69 -8.12 0.31
N GLU A 153 -2.99 -6.89 0.70
CA GLU A 153 -4.12 -6.11 0.21
C GLU A 153 -3.59 -5.05 -0.76
N SER A 154 -4.17 -4.97 -1.97
CA SER A 154 -3.75 -4.02 -2.99
C SER A 154 -4.95 -3.32 -3.60
N GLY A 155 -4.78 -2.06 -4.00
CA GLY A 155 -5.84 -1.28 -4.64
C GLY A 155 -5.30 -0.32 -5.69
N LEU A 156 -6.02 -0.23 -6.81
CA LEU A 156 -5.78 0.75 -7.86
C LEU A 156 -6.65 1.99 -7.63
N PHE A 157 -6.02 3.15 -7.68
CA PHE A 157 -6.65 4.44 -7.52
C PHE A 157 -6.22 5.39 -8.63
N THR A 158 -7.08 6.35 -8.96
CA THR A 158 -6.80 7.42 -9.90
C THR A 158 -7.07 8.76 -9.25
N VAL A 159 -6.16 9.72 -9.38
CA VAL A 159 -6.39 11.10 -8.94
C VAL A 159 -7.51 11.70 -9.77
N TYR A 160 -8.51 12.25 -9.11
CA TYR A 160 -9.57 13.04 -9.72
C TYR A 160 -9.43 14.48 -9.25
N ASN A 161 -9.29 15.42 -10.18
CA ASN A 161 -9.45 16.85 -9.93
C ASN A 161 -10.75 17.31 -10.59
N PRO A 162 -11.63 18.02 -9.86
CA PRO A 162 -12.82 18.63 -10.46
C PRO A 162 -12.41 19.64 -11.54
N SER A 163 -13.17 19.66 -12.64
CA SER A 163 -12.99 20.62 -13.74
C SER A 163 -13.42 22.03 -13.37
#